data_AF-A0A538S768-F1
#
_entry.id   AF-A0A538S768-F1
#
_cell.length_a   1.000
_cell.length_b   1.000
_cell.length_c   1.000
_cell.angle_alpha   90.00
_cell.angle_beta   90.00
_cell.angle_gamma   90.00
#
_symmetry.space_group_name_H-M   'P 1'
#
loop_
_entity.id
_entity.type
_entity.pdbx_description
1 polymer ?
#
loop_
_entity_poly.entity_id
_entity_poly.type
_entity_poly.pdbx_seq_one_letter_code
_entity_poly.pdbx_strand_id
1 'polypeptide(L)' 'HIVWVDETECIGCNLCSSVCPVAGCITMKDVTNGASFESWNDRIAKGTAYVPGGLHDPTGAAVTGAHPKT' A
#
# COMPACT_ATOMS: atom_id res chain seq x y z
N HIS A 1 17.50 -2.30 21.94
CA HIS A 1 16.16 -2.18 21.35
C HIS A 1 15.92 -3.40 20.49
N ILE A 2 14.85 -4.16 20.78
CA ILE A 2 14.41 -5.27 19.94
C ILE A 2 13.39 -4.67 18.96
N VAL A 3 13.53 -5.00 17.68
CA VAL A 3 12.59 -4.58 16.63
C VAL A 3 11.44 -5.58 16.61
N TRP A 4 10.20 -5.09 16.66
CA TRP A 4 8.98 -5.89 16.62
C TRP A 4 8.09 -5.40 15.47
N VAL A 5 7.36 -6.33 14.86
CA VAL A 5 6.39 -6.03 13.80
C VAL A 5 5.00 -5.98 14.43
N ASP A 6 4.34 -4.83 14.34
CA ASP A 6 2.92 -4.74 14.61
C ASP A 6 2.14 -5.33 13.43
N GLU A 7 1.62 -6.54 13.59
CA GLU A 7 0.88 -7.21 12.52
C GLU A 7 -0.42 -6.50 12.16
N THR A 8 -1.01 -5.71 13.06
CA THR A 8 -2.27 -4.99 12.79
C THR A 8 -2.06 -3.76 11.91
N GLU A 9 -0.89 -3.13 12.01
CA GLU A 9 -0.50 -1.96 11.21
C GLU A 9 0.39 -2.32 10.00
N CYS A 10 0.85 -3.58 9.90
CA CYS A 10 1.68 -4.03 8.79
C CYS A 10 0.89 -4.09 7.48
N ILE A 11 1.16 -3.15 6.56
CA ILE A 11 0.52 -3.08 5.25
C ILE A 11 1.13 -4.03 4.19
N GLY A 12 2.14 -4.84 4.55
CA GLY A 12 2.77 -5.79 3.62
C GLY A 12 3.66 -5.16 2.53
N CYS A 13 4.29 -4.00 2.80
CA CYS A 13 5.08 -3.28 1.79
C CYS A 13 6.44 -3.91 1.40
N ASN A 14 6.88 -4.97 2.10
CA ASN A 14 8.17 -5.64 1.90
C ASN A 14 9.44 -4.78 2.19
N LEU A 15 9.30 -3.55 2.70
CA LEU A 15 10.47 -2.68 2.95
C LEU A 15 11.39 -3.24 4.03
N CYS A 16 10.83 -3.70 5.17
CA CYS A 16 11.61 -4.22 6.30
C CYS A 16 12.46 -5.45 5.93
N SER A 17 11.92 -6.36 5.11
CA SER A 17 12.66 -7.54 4.64
C SER A 17 13.78 -7.20 3.67
N SER A 18 13.61 -6.16 2.86
CA SER A 18 14.60 -5.73 1.86
C SER A 18 15.78 -4.98 2.48
N VAL A 19 15.54 -4.18 3.52
CA VAL A 19 16.56 -3.31 4.12
C VAL A 19 17.32 -3.93 5.29
N CYS A 20 16.90 -5.10 5.77
CA CYS A 20 17.54 -5.74 6.91
C CYS A 20 18.98 -6.17 6.52
N PRO A 21 20.03 -5.73 7.25
CA PRO A 21 21.41 -6.05 6.90
C PRO A 21 21.80 -7.49 7.26
N VAL A 22 20.97 -8.19 8.03
CA VAL A 22 21.24 -9.55 8.49
C VAL A 22 20.48 -10.54 7.61
N ALA A 23 21.24 -11.39 6.92
CA ALA A 23 20.69 -12.41 6.05
C ALA A 23 19.74 -13.35 6.82
N GLY A 24 18.52 -13.53 6.30
CA GLY A 24 17.53 -14.45 6.87
C GLY A 24 16.95 -14.03 8.22
N CYS A 25 17.20 -12.80 8.70
CA CYS A 25 16.67 -12.32 9.98
C CYS A 25 15.15 -12.12 9.96
N ILE A 26 14.62 -11.71 8.80
CA ILE A 26 13.19 -11.47 8.57
C ILE A 26 12.79 -12.05 7.21
N THR A 27 11.58 -12.57 7.12
CA THR A 27 10.99 -13.11 5.89
C THR A 27 9.57 -12.62 5.73
N MET A 28 9.09 -12.54 4.49
CA MET A 28 7.70 -12.24 4.20
C MET A 28 6.89 -13.54 4.09
N LYS A 29 5.70 -13.53 4.69
CA LYS A 29 4.69 -14.57 4.48
C LYS A 29 3.77 -14.13 3.35
N ASP A 30 3.61 -14.98 2.34
CA ASP A 30 2.61 -14.76 1.29
C ASP A 30 1.20 -14.97 1.88
N VAL A 31 0.35 -13.94 1.76
CA VAL A 31 -1.06 -13.94 2.19
C VAL A 31 -2.01 -13.63 1.04
N THR A 32 -1.52 -13.63 -0.21
CA THR A 32 -2.32 -13.35 -1.41
C THR A 32 -3.36 -14.44 -1.70
N ASN A 33 -3.27 -15.60 -1.04
CA ASN A 33 -4.19 -16.73 -1.19
C ASN A 33 -4.38 -17.19 -2.65
N GLY A 34 -3.31 -17.11 -3.46
CA GLY A 34 -3.33 -17.51 -4.87
C GLY A 34 -3.86 -16.44 -5.83
N ALA A 35 -4.11 -15.21 -5.36
CA ALA A 35 -4.40 -14.10 -6.25
C ALA A 35 -3.23 -13.83 -7.21
N SER A 36 -3.54 -13.55 -8.48
CA SER A 36 -2.55 -13.12 -9.45
C SER A 36 -1.98 -11.75 -9.10
N PHE A 37 -0.71 -11.52 -9.43
CA PHE A 37 -0.11 -10.19 -9.32
C PHE A 37 -0.94 -9.15 -10.09
N GLU A 38 -1.15 -8.00 -9.46
CA GLU A 38 -1.80 -6.83 -10.04
C GLU A 38 -1.02 -5.59 -9.64
N SER A 39 -0.64 -4.77 -10.61
CA SER A 39 0.00 -3.49 -10.34
C SER A 39 -1.03 -2.41 -9.99
N TRP A 40 -0.57 -1.31 -9.42
CA TRP A 40 -1.43 -0.14 -9.20
C TRP A 40 -2.03 0.39 -10.52
N ASN A 41 -1.26 0.38 -11.62
CA ASN A 41 -1.73 0.83 -12.92
C ASN A 41 -2.86 -0.05 -13.46
N ASP A 42 -2.80 -1.37 -13.22
CA ASP A 42 -3.88 -2.29 -13.60
C ASP A 42 -5.18 -1.97 -12.86
N ARG A 43 -5.10 -1.62 -11.57
CA ARG A 43 -6.27 -1.22 -10.76
C ARG A 43 -6.89 0.08 -11.27
N ILE A 44 -6.07 1.03 -11.68
CA ILE A 44 -6.53 2.29 -12.29
C ILE A 44 -7.22 2.00 -13.61
N ALA A 45 -6.62 1.18 -14.48
CA ALA A 45 -7.21 0.79 -15.76
C ALA A 45 -8.54 0.03 -15.60
N LYS A 46 -8.69 -0.78 -14.54
CA LYS A 46 -9.91 -1.52 -14.20
C LYS A 46 -10.97 -0.69 -13.45
N GLY A 47 -10.62 0.50 -12.97
CA GLY A 47 -11.51 1.33 -12.14
C GLY A 47 -11.70 0.83 -10.70
N THR A 48 -10.85 -0.07 -10.20
CA THR A 48 -10.93 -0.68 -8.85
C THR A 48 -10.03 0.00 -7.82
N ALA A 49 -9.41 1.13 -8.19
CA ALA A 49 -8.51 1.91 -7.35
C ALA A 49 -9.22 3.01 -6.52
N TYR A 50 -10.56 3.12 -6.57
CA TYR A 50 -11.30 4.12 -5.80
C TYR A 50 -11.14 3.90 -4.29
N VAL A 51 -10.77 4.97 -3.59
CA VAL A 51 -10.68 5.02 -2.13
C VAL A 51 -11.51 6.20 -1.64
N PRO A 52 -12.53 6.00 -0.78
CA PRO A 52 -13.27 7.10 -0.16
C PRO A 52 -12.33 8.07 0.57
N GLY A 53 -12.50 9.37 0.36
CA GLY A 53 -11.62 10.42 0.88
C GLY A 53 -10.25 10.53 0.20
N GLY A 54 -10.00 9.78 -0.88
CA GLY A 54 -8.75 9.86 -1.64
C GLY A 54 -8.64 11.11 -2.51
N LEU A 55 -7.44 11.39 -3.03
CA LEU A 55 -7.15 12.52 -3.93
C LEU A 55 -8.04 12.57 -5.20
N HIS A 56 -8.62 11.43 -5.58
CA HIS A 56 -9.49 11.30 -6.76
C HIS A 56 -10.94 10.97 -6.39
N ASP A 57 -11.34 11.19 -5.13
CA ASP A 57 -12.72 10.97 -4.71
C ASP A 57 -13.64 12.12 -5.19
N PRO A 58 -14.60 11.86 -6.08
CA PRO A 58 -15.53 12.88 -6.54
C PRO A 58 -16.46 13.39 -5.43
N THR A 59 -16.57 12.67 -4.31
CA THR A 59 -17.41 13.05 -3.16
C THR A 59 -16.65 13.84 -2.09
N GLY A 60 -15.31 13.87 -2.14
CA GLY A 60 -14.44 14.55 -1.17
C GLY A 60 -14.12 16.01 -1.48
N ALA A 61 -14.63 16.57 -2.58
CA ALA A 61 -14.30 17.91 -3.08
C ALA A 61 -14.99 19.07 -2.33
N ALA A 62 -15.07 19.03 -1.00
CA ALA A 62 -15.73 20.07 -0.21
C ALA A 62 -14.94 20.60 1.01
N VAL A 63 -13.63 20.33 1.14
CA VAL A 63 -12.81 20.97 2.18
C VAL A 63 -11.53 21.59 1.58
N THR A 64 -11.69 22.79 1.02
CA THR A 64 -10.67 23.85 0.87
C THR A 64 -9.24 23.42 0.51
N GLY A 65 -8.90 23.46 -0.79
CA GLY A 65 -7.50 23.55 -1.23
C GLY A 65 -7.22 22.73 -2.47
N ALA A 66 -7.24 23.37 -3.62
CA ALA A 66 -6.88 22.79 -4.91
C ALA A 66 -5.50 22.11 -4.87
N HIS A 67 -5.41 20.87 -5.36
CA HIS A 67 -4.17 20.37 -5.96
C HIS A 67 -4.29 20.58 -7.48
N PRO A 68 -3.74 21.68 -8.04
CA PRO A 68 -3.71 21.86 -9.48
C PRO A 68 -2.84 20.76 -10.09
N LYS A 69 -3.40 20.03 -11.06
CA LYS A 69 -2.61 19.15 -11.93
C LYS A 69 -1.80 20.04 -12.88
N THR A 70 -0.51 20.19 -12.61
CA THR A 70 0.50 20.47 -13.64
C THR A 70 1.24 19.18 -13.93
#